data_AF-A0A645EFG7-F1
#
_entry.id   AF-A0A645EFG7-F1
#
_cell.length_a   1.000
_cell.length_b   1.000
_cell.length_c   1.000
_cell.angle_alpha   90.00
_cell.angle_beta   90.00
_cell.angle_gamma   90.00
#
_symmetry.space_group_name_H-M   'P 1'
#
loop_
_entity.id
_entity.type
_entity.pdbx_description
1 polymer ?
#
loop_
_entity_poly.entity_id
_entity_poly.type
_entity_poly.pdbx_seq_one_letter_code
_entity_poly.pdbx_strand_id
1 'polypeptide(L)'
;MKFRVTMITLALGLLMAGCGQKADENKTPEQIKQEVTQMDTAQIQKQIDVYTNAIKAKSAELKVETDKLAKIPLTEMLGDEAKSLQGKIAEMTKSLDKLKANLEAYAEGLKTKQ
;
A
#
# COMPACT_ATOMS: atom_id res chain seq x y z
N MET A 1 -38.39 -11.25 -21.30
CA MET A 1 -37.29 -10.59 -22.06
C MET A 1 -37.29 -9.12 -21.65
N LYS A 2 -36.24 -8.44 -21.19
CA LYS A 2 -34.79 -8.64 -21.29
C LYS A 2 -34.13 -7.70 -20.27
N PHE A 3 -33.07 -8.21 -19.63
CA PHE A 3 -31.94 -7.52 -18.99
C PHE A 3 -32.15 -6.51 -17.84
N ARG A 4 -31.91 -7.04 -16.63
CA ARG A 4 -31.37 -6.32 -15.47
C ARG A 4 -29.97 -5.78 -15.83
N VAL A 5 -29.77 -4.47 -15.77
CA VAL A 5 -28.44 -3.85 -15.81
C VAL A 5 -28.08 -3.47 -14.38
N THR A 6 -27.32 -4.36 -13.73
CA THR A 6 -26.64 -4.07 -12.47
C THR A 6 -25.52 -3.09 -12.78
N MET A 7 -25.71 -1.83 -12.38
CA MET A 7 -24.76 -0.75 -12.53
C MET A 7 -23.62 -0.95 -11.51
N ILE A 8 -22.61 -1.73 -11.90
CA ILE A 8 -21.31 -1.75 -11.22
C ILE A 8 -20.58 -0.49 -11.68
N THR A 9 -20.63 0.58 -10.87
CA THR A 9 -19.78 1.76 -11.03
C THR A 9 -18.33 1.37 -10.71
N LEU A 10 -17.65 0.84 -11.72
CA LEU A 10 -16.21 0.78 -11.77
C LEU A 10 -15.72 2.21 -11.99
N ALA A 11 -15.40 2.91 -10.90
CA ALA A 11 -14.77 4.22 -10.94
C ALA A 11 -13.35 4.05 -11.50
N LEU A 12 -13.24 3.99 -12.82
CA LEU A 12 -12.00 4.11 -13.56
C LEU A 12 -11.46 5.53 -13.30
N GLY A 13 -10.64 5.65 -12.25
CA GLY A 13 -9.90 6.85 -11.91
C GLY A 13 -8.80 7.12 -12.94
N LEU A 14 -9.19 7.57 -14.13
CA LEU A 14 -8.34 8.28 -15.07
C LEU A 14 -8.03 9.66 -14.47
N LEU A 15 -6.95 9.77 -13.70
CA LEU A 15 -6.36 11.06 -13.36
C LEU A 15 -4.83 11.03 -13.57
N MET A 16 -4.46 11.70 -14.67
CA MET A 16 -3.32 12.58 -14.85
C MET A 16 -1.90 11.98 -14.89
N ALA A 17 -1.23 12.27 -16.00
CA ALA A 17 0.21 12.18 -16.16
C ALA A 17 0.91 13.09 -15.13
N GLY A 18 1.74 12.48 -14.29
CA GLY A 18 2.44 13.11 -13.17
C GLY A 18 2.57 12.10 -12.04
N CYS A 19 3.66 12.11 -11.29
CA CYS A 19 3.86 11.32 -10.06
C CYS A 19 2.84 11.69 -8.95
N GLY A 20 1.55 11.41 -9.16
CA GLY A 20 0.45 11.78 -8.25
C GLY A 20 -0.47 10.62 -7.87
N GLN A 21 -0.31 9.43 -8.47
CA GLN A 21 -1.00 8.23 -8.01
C GLN A 21 -0.33 7.75 -6.72
N LYS A 22 -1.02 7.93 -5.60
CA LYS A 22 -0.64 7.36 -4.31
C LYS A 22 -1.13 5.91 -4.23
N ALA A 23 -0.36 5.06 -3.56
CA ALA A 23 -0.81 3.70 -3.27
C ALA A 23 -2.09 3.74 -2.42
N ASP A 24 -3.07 2.91 -2.79
CA ASP A 24 -4.28 2.74 -2.00
C ASP A 24 -4.03 1.71 -0.89
N GLU A 25 -3.99 2.19 0.34
CA GLU A 25 -3.77 1.38 1.54
C GLU A 25 -5.04 0.68 2.05
N ASN A 26 -6.22 1.03 1.51
CA ASN A 26 -7.50 0.42 1.87
C ASN A 26 -7.87 -0.74 0.94
N LYS A 27 -7.22 -0.84 -0.22
CA LYS A 27 -7.42 -1.93 -1.16
C LYS A 27 -6.92 -3.25 -0.58
N THR A 28 -7.62 -4.34 -0.85
CA THR A 28 -7.20 -5.69 -0.46
C THR A 28 -6.49 -6.43 -1.60
N PRO A 29 -5.65 -7.43 -1.30
CA PRO A 29 -5.04 -8.29 -2.32
C PRO A 29 -6.07 -8.96 -3.25
N GLU A 30 -7.24 -9.34 -2.74
CA GLU A 30 -8.32 -9.96 -3.53
C GLU A 30 -8.93 -8.98 -4.52
N GLN A 31 -9.14 -7.73 -4.11
CA GLN A 31 -9.62 -6.67 -5.01
C GLN A 31 -8.59 -6.39 -6.12
N ILE A 32 -7.30 -6.39 -5.78
CA ILE A 32 -6.21 -6.24 -6.76
C ILE A 32 -6.24 -7.40 -7.75
N LYS A 33 -6.37 -8.65 -7.27
CA LYS A 33 -6.46 -9.84 -8.11
C LYS A 33 -7.63 -9.77 -9.10
N GLN A 34 -8.73 -9.11 -8.74
CA GLN A 34 -9.83 -8.85 -9.67
C GLN A 34 -9.50 -7.72 -10.66
N GLU A 35 -8.94 -6.62 -10.18
CA GLU A 35 -8.57 -5.46 -10.99
C GLU A 35 -7.55 -5.83 -12.07
N VAL A 36 -6.52 -6.61 -11.73
CA VAL A 36 -5.48 -7.03 -12.70
C VAL A 36 -6.07 -7.79 -13.88
N THR A 37 -7.19 -8.50 -13.73
CA THR A 37 -7.82 -9.19 -14.88
C THR A 37 -8.24 -8.21 -15.99
N GLN A 38 -8.58 -6.98 -15.62
CA GLN A 38 -9.05 -5.91 -16.51
C GLN A 38 -7.93 -4.98 -16.98
N MET A 39 -6.71 -5.14 -16.45
CA MET A 39 -5.56 -4.30 -16.77
C MET A 39 -4.65 -4.93 -17.82
N ASP A 40 -3.96 -4.10 -18.59
CA ASP A 40 -2.81 -4.52 -19.40
C ASP A 40 -1.50 -4.57 -18.58
N THR A 41 -0.44 -5.14 -19.16
CA THR A 41 0.84 -5.31 -18.47
C THR A 41 1.51 -3.98 -18.09
N ALA A 42 1.34 -2.94 -18.90
CA ALA A 42 1.90 -1.62 -18.63
C ALA A 42 1.18 -0.92 -17.47
N GLN A 43 -0.14 -1.05 -17.38
CA GLN A 43 -0.94 -0.56 -16.27
C GLN A 43 -0.57 -1.28 -14.96
N ILE A 44 -0.36 -2.60 -15.00
CA ILE A 44 0.05 -3.36 -13.80
C ILE A 44 1.45 -2.94 -13.36
N GLN A 45 2.39 -2.80 -14.30
CA GLN A 45 3.75 -2.33 -14.00
C GLN A 45 3.72 -0.94 -13.35
N LYS A 46 2.87 -0.03 -13.83
CA LYS A 46 2.69 1.29 -13.21
C LYS A 46 2.21 1.19 -11.76
N GLN A 47 1.29 0.28 -11.45
CA GLN A 47 0.84 0.07 -10.07
C GLN A 47 1.97 -0.52 -9.20
N ILE A 48 2.75 -1.47 -9.73
CA ILE A 48 3.94 -2.00 -9.05
C ILE A 48 4.90 -0.86 -8.68
N ASP A 49 5.15 0.08 -9.59
CA ASP A 49 6.03 1.23 -9.33
C ASP A 49 5.45 2.17 -8.26
N VAL A 50 4.13 2.43 -8.30
CA VAL A 50 3.42 3.23 -7.29
C VAL A 50 3.56 2.62 -5.90
N TYR A 51 3.26 1.33 -5.75
CA TYR A 51 3.36 0.63 -4.46
C TYR A 51 4.81 0.50 -3.99
N THR A 52 5.76 0.26 -4.89
CA THR A 52 7.19 0.21 -4.57
C THR A 52 7.68 1.55 -4.01
N ASN A 53 7.31 2.67 -4.64
CA ASN A 53 7.67 4.00 -4.16
C ASN A 53 7.03 4.33 -2.81
N ALA A 54 5.76 3.97 -2.60
CA ALA A 54 5.06 4.15 -1.34
C ALA A 54 5.72 3.34 -0.20
N ILE A 55 6.07 2.07 -0.46
CA ILE A 55 6.79 1.22 0.50
C ILE A 55 8.15 1.82 0.84
N LYS A 56 8.90 2.32 -0.14
CA LYS A 56 10.20 2.95 0.09
C LYS A 56 10.09 4.19 0.98
N ALA A 57 9.15 5.08 0.68
CA ALA A 57 8.91 6.28 1.48
C ALA A 57 8.53 5.93 2.93
N LYS A 58 7.54 5.05 3.11
CA LYS A 58 7.06 4.66 4.45
C LYS A 58 8.09 3.86 5.25
N SER A 59 8.93 3.06 4.57
CA SER A 59 10.05 2.36 5.22
C SER A 59 11.13 3.34 5.72
N ALA A 60 11.37 4.43 4.98
CA ALA A 60 12.27 5.49 5.44
C ALA A 60 11.70 6.22 6.67
N GLU A 61 10.41 6.55 6.66
CA GLU A 61 9.72 7.14 7.82
C GLU A 61 9.74 6.19 9.03
N LEU A 62 9.47 4.89 8.83
CA LEU A 62 9.51 3.88 9.89
C LEU A 62 10.90 3.82 10.53
N LYS A 63 11.96 3.90 9.71
CA LYS A 63 13.33 3.93 10.22
C LYS A 63 13.56 5.15 11.12
N VAL A 64 13.08 6.33 10.73
CA VAL A 64 13.21 7.55 11.55
C VAL A 64 12.53 7.38 12.91
N GLU A 65 11.31 6.86 12.97
CA GLU A 65 10.61 6.65 14.24
C GLU A 65 11.27 5.55 15.09
N THR A 66 11.77 4.49 14.45
CA THR A 66 12.53 3.42 15.13
C THR A 66 13.84 3.94 15.70
N ASP A 67 14.57 4.78 14.95
CA ASP A 67 15.80 5.43 15.40
C ASP A 67 15.54 6.39 16.58
N LYS A 68 14.37 7.05 16.63
CA LYS A 68 13.96 7.88 17.78
C LYS A 68 13.72 7.00 19.01
N LEU A 69 12.96 5.92 18.87
CA LEU A 69 12.67 5.00 19.98
C LEU A 69 13.97 4.39 20.53
N ALA A 70 14.91 4.00 19.67
CA ALA A 70 16.20 3.44 20.07
C ALA A 70 17.10 4.40 20.85
N LYS A 71 16.84 5.72 20.76
CA LYS A 71 17.58 6.75 21.52
C LYS A 71 16.97 7.01 22.91
N ILE A 72 15.79 6.47 23.21
CA ILE A 72 15.17 6.62 24.52
C ILE A 72 15.94 5.76 25.53
N PRO A 73 16.38 6.33 26.67
CA PRO A 73 17.02 5.56 27.74
C PRO A 73 16.13 4.43 28.23
N LEU A 74 16.72 3.28 28.60
CA LEU A 74 15.95 2.12 29.07
C LEU A 74 15.05 2.43 30.28
N THR A 75 15.45 3.36 31.14
CA THR A 75 14.65 3.80 32.29
C THR A 75 13.37 4.53 31.89
N GLU A 76 13.36 5.15 30.71
CA GLU A 76 12.24 5.94 30.16
C GLU A 76 11.38 5.14 29.18
N MET A 77 11.70 3.87 28.92
CA MET A 77 11.00 3.03 27.93
C MET A 77 9.54 2.73 28.28
N LEU A 78 9.13 2.91 29.54
CA LEU A 78 7.74 2.78 29.97
C LEU A 78 6.99 4.12 30.02
N GLY A 79 7.68 5.22 29.72
CA GLY A 79 7.11 6.56 29.63
C GLY A 79 6.21 6.75 28.41
N ASP A 80 5.46 7.85 28.43
CA ASP A 80 4.44 8.14 27.40
C ASP A 80 5.05 8.34 26.01
N GLU A 81 6.25 8.92 25.93
CA GLU A 81 6.96 9.11 24.67
C GLU A 81 7.31 7.78 24.00
N ALA A 82 7.91 6.84 24.74
CA ALA A 82 8.27 5.53 24.24
C ALA A 82 7.03 4.74 23.79
N LYS A 83 5.96 4.75 24.59
CA LYS A 83 4.68 4.13 24.24
C LYS A 83 4.06 4.74 22.98
N SER A 84 4.11 6.07 22.84
CA SER A 84 3.62 6.77 21.65
C SER A 84 4.38 6.37 20.40
N LEU A 85 5.72 6.33 20.47
CA LEU A 85 6.57 5.90 19.35
C LEU A 85 6.32 4.43 18.99
N GLN A 86 6.20 3.53 19.98
CA GLN A 86 5.86 2.13 19.75
C GLN A 86 4.50 1.99 19.04
N GLY A 87 3.50 2.77 19.44
CA GLY A 87 2.19 2.81 18.78
C GLY A 87 2.29 3.22 17.30
N LYS A 88 2.98 4.34 17.02
CA LYS A 88 3.21 4.82 15.65
C LYS A 88 3.95 3.80 14.80
N ILE A 89 5.04 3.22 15.33
CA ILE A 89 5.82 2.18 14.66
C ILE A 89 4.94 0.97 14.32
N ALA A 90 4.08 0.54 15.24
CA ALA A 90 3.16 -0.58 15.01
C ALA A 90 2.14 -0.28 13.91
N GLU A 91 1.57 0.93 13.90
CA GLU A 91 0.64 1.36 12.84
C GLU A 91 1.32 1.46 11.46
N MET A 92 2.52 2.05 11.42
CA MET A 92 3.31 2.15 10.19
C MET A 92 3.72 0.77 9.66
N THR A 93 4.08 -0.15 10.55
CA THR A 93 4.42 -1.54 10.19
C THR A 93 3.20 -2.25 9.59
N LYS A 94 2.02 -2.16 10.23
CA LYS A 94 0.77 -2.72 9.68
C LYS A 94 0.44 -2.15 8.30
N SER A 95 0.63 -0.85 8.12
CA SER A 95 0.42 -0.17 6.84
C SER A 95 1.42 -0.65 5.77
N LEU A 96 2.70 -0.81 6.12
CA LEU A 96 3.71 -1.39 5.23
C LEU A 96 3.37 -2.82 4.82
N ASP A 97 2.90 -3.66 5.73
CA ASP A 97 2.54 -5.05 5.41
C ASP A 97 1.38 -5.11 4.43
N LYS A 98 0.36 -4.24 4.58
CA LYS A 98 -0.72 -4.10 3.59
C LYS A 98 -0.19 -3.68 2.22
N LEU A 99 0.66 -2.66 2.18
CA LEU A 99 1.26 -2.19 0.92
C LEU A 99 2.07 -3.29 0.23
N LYS A 100 2.84 -4.09 0.98
CA LYS A 100 3.61 -5.22 0.45
C LYS A 100 2.72 -6.33 -0.08
N ALA A 101 1.67 -6.72 0.65
CA ALA A 101 0.71 -7.71 0.19
C ALA A 101 0.00 -7.27 -1.11
N ASN A 102 -0.32 -5.98 -1.19
CA ASN A 102 -0.91 -5.39 -2.39
C ASN A 102 0.07 -5.36 -3.58
N LEU A 103 1.33 -5.00 -3.33
CA LEU A 103 2.39 -5.07 -4.34
C LEU A 103 2.57 -6.51 -4.87
N GLU A 104 2.57 -7.49 -3.97
CA GLU A 104 2.68 -8.91 -4.32
C GLU A 104 1.50 -9.36 -5.20
N ALA A 105 0.27 -8.95 -4.87
CA ALA A 105 -0.90 -9.24 -5.70
C ALA A 105 -0.79 -8.65 -7.13
N TYR A 106 -0.27 -7.42 -7.28
CA TYR A 106 -0.01 -6.85 -8.62
C TYR A 106 1.11 -7.62 -9.34
N ALA A 107 2.20 -7.98 -8.64
CA ALA A 107 3.31 -8.73 -9.22
C ALA A 107 2.89 -10.15 -9.67
N GLU A 108 2.05 -10.84 -8.89
CA GLU A 108 1.41 -12.10 -9.27
C GLU A 108 0.54 -11.91 -10.51
N GLY A 109 -0.30 -10.86 -10.53
CA GLY A 109 -1.15 -10.53 -11.67
C GLY A 109 -0.36 -10.21 -12.95
N LEU A 110 0.84 -9.63 -12.84
CA LEU A 110 1.72 -9.42 -13.98
C LEU A 110 2.29 -10.74 -14.49
N LYS A 111 2.76 -11.61 -13.60
CA LYS A 111 3.32 -12.94 -13.96
C LYS A 111 2.32 -13.83 -14.68
N THR A 112 1.02 -13.74 -14.35
CA THR A 112 -0.01 -14.56 -15.02
C THR A 112 -0.38 -14.06 -16.43
N LYS A 113 0.05 -12.85 -16.81
CA LYS A 113 -0.18 -12.25 -18.13
C LYS A 113 1.03 -12.30 -19.07
N GLN A 114 2.21 -12.64 -18.54
CA GLN A 114 3.42 -12.89 -19.32
C GLN A 114 3.46 -14.35 -19.75
#